data_AF-A0A949ATW4-F1
#
_entry.id   AF-A0A949ATW4-F1
#
_cell.length_a   1.000
_cell.length_b   1.000
_cell.length_c   1.000
_cell.angle_alpha   90.00
_cell.angle_beta   90.00
_cell.angle_gamma   90.00
#
_symmetry.space_group_name_H-M   'P 1'
#
loop_
_entity.id
_entity.type
_entity.pdbx_description
1 polymer ?
#
loop_
_entity_poly.entity_id
_entity_poly.type
_entity_poly.pdbx_seq_one_letter_code
_entity_poly.pdbx_strand_id
1 'polypeptide(L)'
;MTTRVWAAFDFPEQPTANNGRQRFCFTTAPQVLRTADPAQVSALIEAAEQAALAGSWVVGGLGYGAGQVWDGAQPVQRGGAEGVLAHFEIYSGEPQPWPASTGELPGLDWLPETRLAGGRSPSAAIAEVRERIAAGDFYQVNLTSRWRAVRPVGFDLFAYFAGLAAAQPDGYLLYSELAGVASISPELFFHRRDRDVRTQPMKGTAPAERPGAELLNSAKDRAENLMIVDLLRNDLGRVCLPGTVVVDRLFELHQLPTLWQLTSTVSGRTSAATTLVEVFAALFPCGSVTGAPKAAAMAAIAELEASPRGWYCGALGVIRPGGEATFNVPIRTVEFADDQLICGVGSGIVTDSDPDQELAEWATKARFLGAAPLRAIETMRSVDGELQRREAHLARLVASCADLGLSLDLDEVLAALAGAVPASGDHRVRLVAGDGPPMVEVTPAPPSGAPVGLQLAAEPLDVVRLEPVIVHKTTYRAHYDRLRALADPRAFDVICHDGTELTECCLGSLALKLDGVWYTPPVAAGLLAGTMRAELLAAGRIAERHLPIASLAAAEELAFFNSVRGWCPAQLI
;
A
#
# COMPACT_ATOMS: atom_id res chain seq x y z
N MET A 1 -7.24 30.75 9.44
CA MET A 1 -7.96 30.01 8.38
C MET A 1 -6.95 29.72 7.30
N THR A 2 -6.53 28.47 7.15
CA THR A 2 -5.66 28.04 6.05
C THR A 2 -6.45 28.16 4.75
N THR A 3 -5.85 28.79 3.73
CA THR A 3 -6.47 28.90 2.41
C THR A 3 -6.64 27.49 1.83
N ARG A 4 -7.87 27.12 1.46
CA ARG A 4 -8.16 25.82 0.86
C ARG A 4 -7.42 25.69 -0.47
N VAL A 5 -6.73 24.57 -0.67
CA VAL A 5 -6.07 24.21 -1.92
C VAL A 5 -6.92 23.15 -2.60
N TRP A 6 -7.46 23.47 -3.79
CA TRP A 6 -8.26 22.52 -4.57
C TRP A 6 -7.39 21.56 -5.36
N ALA A 7 -6.35 22.09 -6.01
CA ALA A 7 -5.34 21.30 -6.69
C ALA A 7 -3.96 21.95 -6.58
N ALA A 8 -2.93 21.14 -6.69
CA ALA A 8 -1.55 21.60 -6.74
C ALA A 8 -0.71 20.68 -7.59
N PHE A 9 0.33 21.21 -8.21
CA PHE A 9 1.32 20.41 -8.92
C PHE A 9 2.72 20.98 -8.74
N ASP A 10 3.70 20.11 -8.92
CA ASP A 10 5.10 20.47 -9.02
C ASP A 10 5.73 19.58 -10.09
N PHE A 11 5.84 20.13 -11.31
CA PHE A 11 6.42 19.45 -12.48
C PHE A 11 7.66 20.20 -12.98
N PRO A 12 8.64 19.49 -13.58
CA PRO A 12 9.72 20.14 -14.32
C PRO A 12 9.18 21.06 -15.43
N GLU A 13 9.81 22.22 -15.65
CA GLU A 13 9.44 23.13 -16.76
C GLU A 13 9.65 22.47 -18.12
N GLN A 14 10.75 21.74 -18.26
CA GLN A 14 10.99 20.86 -19.39
C GLN A 14 11.36 19.48 -18.85
N PRO A 15 10.64 18.41 -19.27
CA PRO A 15 11.07 17.07 -18.96
C PRO A 15 12.52 16.91 -19.45
N THR A 16 13.40 16.43 -18.57
CA THR A 16 14.82 16.11 -18.82
C THR A 16 15.82 17.27 -18.90
N ALA A 17 15.39 18.53 -18.66
CA ALA A 17 16.32 19.64 -18.42
C ALA A 17 16.34 19.99 -16.94
N ASN A 18 17.52 20.17 -16.34
CA ASN A 18 17.71 20.57 -14.93
C ASN A 18 17.34 22.05 -14.66
N ASN A 19 16.45 22.64 -15.47
CA ASN A 19 16.15 24.06 -15.48
C ASN A 19 14.72 24.31 -14.98
N GLY A 20 14.58 24.66 -13.70
CA GLY A 20 13.32 25.19 -13.14
C GLY A 20 12.20 24.17 -12.94
N ARG A 21 11.35 24.43 -11.95
CA ARG A 21 10.16 23.62 -11.65
C ARG A 21 8.96 24.54 -11.50
N GLN A 22 7.84 24.14 -12.09
CA GLN A 22 6.58 24.82 -11.97
C GLN A 22 5.83 24.29 -10.75
N ARG A 23 6.04 24.96 -9.62
CA ARG A 23 5.41 24.62 -8.34
C ARG A 23 4.26 25.57 -8.04
N PHE A 24 3.04 25.09 -8.31
CA PHE A 24 1.84 25.90 -8.31
C PHE A 24 0.65 25.22 -7.62
N CYS A 25 -0.29 26.01 -7.12
CA CYS A 25 -1.56 25.57 -6.56
C CYS A 25 -2.73 26.46 -7.01
N PHE A 26 -3.93 25.92 -6.87
CA PHE A 26 -5.19 26.59 -7.17
C PHE A 26 -6.07 26.64 -5.93
N THR A 27 -6.50 27.85 -5.58
CA THR A 27 -7.30 28.13 -4.38
C THR A 27 -8.73 28.58 -4.70
N THR A 28 -9.01 28.84 -5.97
CA THR A 28 -10.36 29.06 -6.52
C THR A 28 -10.98 27.73 -6.92
N ALA A 29 -12.29 27.58 -6.77
CA ALA A 29 -12.97 26.36 -7.17
C ALA A 29 -12.94 26.19 -8.71
N PRO A 30 -12.67 24.98 -9.24
CA PRO A 30 -12.65 24.73 -10.68
C PRO A 30 -14.05 24.49 -11.26
N GLN A 31 -14.15 24.57 -12.58
CA GLN A 31 -15.17 23.83 -13.32
C GLN A 31 -14.71 22.37 -13.46
N VAL A 32 -15.59 21.40 -13.15
CA VAL A 32 -15.24 19.97 -13.17
C VAL A 32 -15.89 19.27 -14.37
N LEU A 33 -15.08 18.54 -15.13
CA LEU A 33 -15.52 17.54 -16.10
C LEU A 33 -15.20 16.16 -15.53
N ARG A 34 -16.19 15.28 -15.38
CA ARG A 34 -15.95 13.91 -14.90
C ARG A 34 -16.89 12.91 -15.56
N THR A 35 -16.42 11.69 -15.76
CA THR A 35 -17.26 10.59 -16.23
C THR A 35 -16.79 9.24 -15.71
N ALA A 36 -17.76 8.34 -15.52
CA ALA A 36 -17.52 6.90 -15.34
C ALA A 36 -17.96 6.11 -16.59
N ASP A 37 -18.53 6.78 -17.60
CA ASP A 37 -19.00 6.17 -18.84
C ASP A 37 -17.85 6.12 -19.88
N PRO A 38 -17.41 4.92 -20.32
CA PRO A 38 -16.37 4.78 -21.33
C PRO A 38 -16.65 5.56 -22.62
N ALA A 39 -17.93 5.68 -23.02
CA ALA A 39 -18.32 6.37 -24.25
C ALA A 39 -18.08 7.88 -24.20
N GLN A 40 -17.93 8.46 -23.00
CA GLN A 40 -17.76 9.91 -22.80
C GLN A 40 -16.29 10.31 -22.63
N VAL A 41 -15.38 9.36 -22.42
CA VAL A 41 -13.97 9.64 -22.09
C VAL A 41 -13.30 10.50 -23.15
N SER A 42 -13.42 10.14 -24.44
CA SER A 42 -12.81 10.92 -25.54
C SER A 42 -13.34 12.35 -25.61
N ALA A 43 -14.66 12.54 -25.47
CA ALA A 43 -15.27 13.87 -25.49
C ALA A 43 -14.81 14.74 -24.31
N LEU A 44 -14.58 14.15 -23.13
CA LEU A 44 -14.06 14.87 -21.98
C LEU A 44 -12.60 15.30 -22.17
N ILE A 45 -11.76 14.45 -22.76
CA ILE A 45 -10.37 14.79 -23.09
C ILE A 45 -10.33 15.95 -24.10
N GLU A 46 -11.20 15.91 -25.13
CA GLU A 46 -11.33 17.01 -26.10
C GLU A 46 -11.75 18.31 -25.42
N ALA A 47 -12.77 18.27 -24.57
CA ALA A 47 -13.24 19.44 -23.84
C ALA A 47 -12.14 20.04 -22.94
N ALA A 48 -11.34 19.20 -22.28
CA ALA A 48 -10.19 19.61 -21.50
C ALA A 48 -9.10 20.27 -22.36
N GLU A 49 -8.75 19.68 -23.51
CA GLU A 49 -7.79 20.25 -24.46
C GLU A 49 -8.28 21.62 -24.99
N GLN A 50 -9.56 21.74 -25.35
CA GLN A 50 -10.15 22.99 -25.81
C GLN A 50 -10.15 24.08 -24.74
N ALA A 51 -10.46 23.74 -23.49
CA ALA A 51 -10.40 24.69 -22.38
C ALA A 51 -8.97 25.25 -22.18
N ALA A 52 -7.95 24.39 -22.33
CA ALA A 52 -6.56 24.80 -22.25
C ALA A 52 -6.13 25.68 -23.43
N LEU A 53 -6.56 25.35 -24.65
CA LEU A 53 -6.35 26.19 -25.84
C LEU A 53 -7.03 27.56 -25.73
N ALA A 54 -8.16 27.62 -25.01
CA ALA A 54 -8.85 28.87 -24.67
C ALA A 54 -8.17 29.67 -23.52
N GLY A 55 -7.04 29.18 -22.99
CA GLY A 55 -6.21 29.89 -22.01
C GLY A 55 -6.39 29.45 -20.56
N SER A 56 -7.17 28.39 -20.30
CA SER A 56 -7.33 27.86 -18.93
C SER A 56 -6.19 26.90 -18.56
N TRP A 57 -5.95 26.73 -17.26
CA TRP A 57 -5.21 25.60 -16.73
C TRP A 57 -6.16 24.42 -16.55
N VAL A 58 -5.72 23.22 -16.89
CA VAL A 58 -6.49 22.00 -16.64
C VAL A 58 -5.66 21.01 -15.85
N VAL A 59 -6.20 20.51 -14.73
CA VAL A 59 -5.54 19.52 -13.85
C VAL A 59 -6.42 18.27 -13.79
N GLY A 60 -5.82 17.08 -13.84
CA GLY A 60 -6.56 15.82 -13.71
C GLY A 60 -6.02 14.74 -14.62
N GLY A 61 -6.86 13.83 -15.07
CA GLY A 61 -6.47 12.78 -16.01
C GLY A 61 -7.43 11.60 -16.06
N LEU A 62 -6.87 10.41 -16.27
CA LEU A 62 -7.60 9.17 -16.51
C LEU A 62 -7.30 8.12 -15.44
N GLY A 63 -8.35 7.47 -14.93
CA GLY A 63 -8.19 6.26 -14.12
C GLY A 63 -7.74 5.09 -14.99
N TYR A 64 -7.06 4.10 -14.41
CA TYR A 64 -6.56 2.91 -15.13
C TYR A 64 -7.66 2.18 -15.91
N GLY A 65 -8.88 2.16 -15.37
CA GLY A 65 -10.04 1.55 -16.01
C GLY A 65 -10.42 2.19 -17.36
N ALA A 66 -9.95 3.41 -17.67
CA ALA A 66 -10.19 4.04 -18.96
C ALA A 66 -9.52 3.30 -20.13
N GLY A 67 -8.59 2.38 -19.86
CA GLY A 67 -7.91 1.59 -20.90
C GLY A 67 -8.86 0.76 -21.74
N GLN A 68 -10.03 0.41 -21.19
CA GLN A 68 -11.09 -0.32 -21.88
C GLN A 68 -11.63 0.42 -23.13
N VAL A 69 -11.46 1.75 -23.19
CA VAL A 69 -11.92 2.58 -24.31
C VAL A 69 -11.19 2.23 -25.61
N TRP A 70 -9.90 1.85 -25.52
CA TRP A 70 -9.05 1.63 -26.69
C TRP A 70 -8.58 0.17 -26.82
N ASP A 71 -8.30 -0.51 -25.71
CA ASP A 71 -7.72 -1.86 -25.72
C ASP A 71 -8.76 -2.99 -25.57
N GLY A 72 -10.05 -2.66 -25.39
CA GLY A 72 -11.17 -3.62 -25.30
C GLY A 72 -11.17 -4.55 -24.07
N ALA A 73 -10.17 -4.44 -23.19
CA ALA A 73 -10.09 -5.20 -21.95
C ALA A 73 -11.12 -4.71 -20.93
N GLN A 74 -11.92 -5.64 -20.39
CA GLN A 74 -12.93 -5.33 -19.38
C GLN A 74 -12.25 -5.09 -18.01
N PRO A 75 -12.58 -4.00 -17.29
CA PRO A 75 -12.05 -3.75 -15.96
C PRO A 75 -12.57 -4.78 -14.93
N VAL A 76 -11.90 -4.87 -13.77
CA VAL A 76 -12.38 -5.61 -12.60
C VAL A 76 -13.78 -5.09 -12.23
N GLN A 77 -14.83 -5.84 -12.51
CA GLN A 77 -16.21 -5.51 -12.10
C GLN A 77 -16.50 -6.24 -10.78
N ARG A 78 -16.11 -5.65 -9.64
CA ARG A 78 -16.45 -6.19 -8.31
C ARG A 78 -16.90 -5.07 -7.36
N GLY A 79 -18.20 -5.03 -7.10
CA GLY A 79 -18.83 -4.34 -5.97
C GLY A 79 -18.74 -2.81 -5.91
N GLY A 80 -19.84 -2.12 -6.26
CA GLY A 80 -20.35 -1.02 -5.44
C GLY A 80 -20.12 0.44 -5.87
N ALA A 81 -19.10 0.77 -6.68
CA ALA A 81 -19.00 2.11 -7.28
C ALA A 81 -18.27 2.03 -8.62
N GLU A 82 -18.90 2.51 -9.69
CA GLU A 82 -18.22 2.74 -10.97
C GLU A 82 -17.08 3.74 -10.71
N GLY A 83 -15.84 3.29 -10.86
CA GLY A 83 -14.67 4.15 -10.68
C GLY A 83 -14.65 5.27 -11.71
N VAL A 84 -14.20 6.46 -11.31
CA VAL A 84 -14.01 7.59 -12.22
C VAL A 84 -13.02 7.20 -13.33
N LEU A 85 -13.46 7.27 -14.58
CA LEU A 85 -12.62 6.96 -15.75
C LEU A 85 -11.85 8.18 -16.23
N ALA A 86 -12.47 9.35 -16.19
CA ALA A 86 -11.82 10.63 -16.49
C ALA A 86 -12.29 11.73 -15.54
N HIS A 87 -11.37 12.58 -15.09
CA HIS A 87 -11.64 13.76 -14.28
C HIS A 87 -10.71 14.89 -14.74
N PHE A 88 -11.25 16.04 -15.12
CA PHE A 88 -10.49 17.24 -15.43
C PHE A 88 -11.10 18.45 -14.72
N GLU A 89 -10.25 19.22 -14.07
CA GLU A 89 -10.56 20.45 -13.35
C GLU A 89 -10.02 21.64 -14.13
N ILE A 90 -10.91 22.56 -14.52
CA ILE A 90 -10.59 23.73 -15.34
C ILE A 90 -10.51 24.96 -14.45
N TYR A 91 -9.36 25.62 -14.47
CA TYR A 91 -9.06 26.82 -13.71
C TYR A 91 -8.77 27.99 -14.67
N SER A 92 -9.61 29.04 -14.60
CA SER A 92 -9.45 30.26 -15.39
C SER A 92 -8.53 31.31 -14.75
N GLY A 93 -8.25 31.18 -13.45
CA GLY A 93 -7.37 32.09 -12.72
C GLY A 93 -5.89 31.71 -12.81
N GLU A 94 -5.02 32.67 -12.50
CA GLU A 94 -3.59 32.39 -12.42
C GLU A 94 -3.26 31.47 -11.22
N PRO A 95 -2.40 30.46 -11.42
CA PRO A 95 -1.93 29.64 -10.32
C PRO A 95 -1.16 30.47 -9.29
N GLN A 96 -1.21 30.05 -8.04
CA GLN A 96 -0.47 30.65 -6.93
C GLN A 96 0.72 29.76 -6.55
N PRO A 97 1.77 30.28 -5.91
CA PRO A 97 2.80 29.46 -5.28
C PRO A 97 2.19 28.54 -4.21
N TRP A 98 2.81 27.39 -3.95
CA TRP A 98 2.39 26.52 -2.85
C TRP A 98 2.37 27.27 -1.51
N PRO A 99 1.36 27.03 -0.65
CA PRO A 99 1.38 27.57 0.70
C PRO A 99 2.55 26.95 1.50
N ALA A 100 3.02 27.68 2.50
CA ALA A 100 4.03 27.17 3.42
C ALA A 100 3.50 25.92 4.15
N SER A 101 4.34 24.89 4.25
CA SER A 101 4.06 23.68 5.04
C SER A 101 5.31 23.31 5.84
N THR A 102 5.13 22.54 6.91
CA THR A 102 6.25 22.04 7.72
C THR A 102 7.09 21.00 6.96
N GLY A 103 6.51 20.36 5.93
CA GLY A 103 7.14 19.24 5.22
C GLY A 103 7.23 17.96 6.04
N GLU A 104 6.70 17.94 7.26
CA GLU A 104 6.63 16.74 8.09
C GLU A 104 5.49 15.85 7.59
N LEU A 105 5.79 14.56 7.38
CA LEU A 105 4.79 13.58 6.99
C LEU A 105 4.02 13.11 8.24
N PRO A 106 2.70 13.35 8.34
CA PRO A 106 1.89 12.81 9.43
C PRO A 106 2.01 11.28 9.48
N GLY A 107 2.27 10.74 10.67
CA GLY A 107 2.30 9.29 10.89
C GLY A 107 0.91 8.69 10.71
N LEU A 108 0.80 7.72 9.82
CA LEU A 108 -0.43 6.99 9.55
C LEU A 108 -0.20 5.48 9.65
N ASP A 109 -1.23 4.81 10.11
CA ASP A 109 -1.29 3.37 10.28
C ASP A 109 -1.64 2.67 8.96
N TRP A 110 -0.67 2.63 8.06
CA TRP A 110 -0.78 1.94 6.78
C TRP A 110 -0.62 0.42 6.95
N LEU A 111 -1.57 -0.33 6.38
CA LEU A 111 -1.60 -1.78 6.40
C LEU A 111 -1.66 -2.34 4.96
N PRO A 112 -0.86 -3.35 4.61
CA PRO A 112 -0.98 -4.03 3.33
C PRO A 112 -2.23 -4.92 3.28
N GLU A 113 -2.80 -5.08 2.09
CA GLU A 113 -3.77 -6.15 1.81
C GLU A 113 -3.05 -7.51 1.78
N THR A 114 -3.51 -8.43 2.62
CA THR A 114 -3.01 -9.82 2.73
C THR A 114 -3.79 -10.80 1.85
N ARG A 115 -4.86 -10.33 1.19
CA ARG A 115 -5.75 -11.14 0.37
C ARG A 115 -6.04 -10.42 -0.95
N LEU A 116 -5.83 -11.13 -2.04
CA LEU A 116 -6.21 -10.71 -3.39
C LEU A 116 -7.52 -11.39 -3.82
N ALA A 117 -7.84 -11.34 -5.11
CA ALA A 117 -9.04 -11.96 -5.66
C ALA A 117 -9.20 -13.42 -5.20
N GLY A 118 -10.42 -13.79 -4.78
CA GLY A 118 -10.72 -15.15 -4.35
C GLY A 118 -10.08 -15.57 -3.02
N GLY A 119 -9.57 -14.62 -2.22
CA GLY A 119 -8.97 -14.92 -0.91
C GLY A 119 -7.54 -15.45 -0.98
N ARG A 120 -6.90 -15.40 -2.15
CA ARG A 120 -5.49 -15.81 -2.33
C ARG A 120 -4.56 -14.88 -1.57
N SER A 121 -3.47 -15.41 -1.00
CA SER A 121 -2.39 -14.54 -0.53
C SER A 121 -1.65 -13.91 -1.72
N PRO A 122 -1.02 -12.72 -1.54
CA PRO A 122 -0.14 -12.14 -2.54
C PRO A 122 0.93 -13.09 -3.07
N SER A 123 1.60 -13.85 -2.18
CA SER A 123 2.61 -14.84 -2.57
C SER A 123 2.03 -15.94 -3.48
N ALA A 124 0.85 -16.46 -3.14
CA ALA A 124 0.17 -17.46 -3.96
C ALA A 124 -0.23 -16.91 -5.33
N ALA A 125 -0.70 -15.67 -5.40
CA ALA A 125 -1.03 -15.02 -6.67
C ALA A 125 0.22 -14.78 -7.54
N ILE A 126 1.36 -14.42 -6.94
CA ILE A 126 2.63 -14.30 -7.68
C ILE A 126 3.04 -15.66 -8.24
N ALA A 127 2.92 -16.74 -7.46
CA ALA A 127 3.19 -18.10 -7.93
C ALA A 127 2.28 -18.49 -9.12
N GLU A 128 0.98 -18.20 -9.03
CA GLU A 128 0.00 -18.43 -10.10
C GLU A 128 0.36 -17.66 -11.38
N VAL A 129 0.79 -16.39 -11.27
CA VAL A 129 1.28 -15.61 -12.42
C VAL A 129 2.48 -16.29 -13.08
N ARG A 130 3.43 -16.82 -12.31
CA ARG A 130 4.60 -17.52 -12.84
C ARG A 130 4.22 -18.81 -13.57
N GLU A 131 3.28 -19.57 -13.05
CA GLU A 131 2.76 -20.77 -13.71
C GLU A 131 2.12 -20.43 -15.07
N ARG A 132 1.37 -19.33 -15.13
CA ARG A 132 0.76 -18.83 -16.37
C ARG A 132 1.78 -18.32 -17.38
N ILE A 133 2.87 -17.70 -16.91
CA ILE A 133 4.00 -17.35 -17.78
C ILE A 133 4.64 -18.61 -18.36
N ALA A 134 4.87 -19.63 -17.54
CA ALA A 134 5.42 -20.91 -18.00
C ALA A 134 4.50 -21.64 -18.99
N ALA A 135 3.19 -21.47 -18.87
CA ALA A 135 2.19 -21.97 -19.82
C ALA A 135 2.14 -21.17 -21.14
N GLY A 136 2.76 -20.00 -21.19
CA GLY A 136 2.80 -19.13 -22.37
C GLY A 136 1.62 -18.18 -22.51
N ASP A 137 0.85 -17.94 -21.45
CA ASP A 137 -0.29 -16.99 -21.48
C ASP A 137 0.18 -15.56 -21.75
N PHE A 138 1.32 -15.19 -21.15
CA PHE A 138 1.98 -13.89 -21.26
C PHE A 138 3.45 -14.01 -20.78
N TYR A 139 4.26 -13.00 -21.06
CA TYR A 139 5.67 -12.94 -20.65
C TYR A 139 5.88 -12.22 -19.32
N GLN A 140 5.02 -11.24 -19.02
CA GLN A 140 5.11 -10.40 -17.83
C GLN A 140 3.73 -9.85 -17.47
N VAL A 141 3.43 -9.79 -16.17
CA VAL A 141 2.25 -9.11 -15.60
C VAL A 141 2.69 -8.22 -14.45
N ASN A 142 2.29 -6.95 -14.45
CA ASN A 142 2.43 -6.07 -13.30
C ASN A 142 1.32 -6.40 -12.29
N LEU A 143 1.60 -7.24 -11.30
CA LEU A 143 0.65 -7.62 -10.26
C LEU A 143 0.75 -6.65 -9.08
N THR A 144 -0.39 -6.22 -8.54
CA THR A 144 -0.44 -5.19 -7.50
C THR A 144 -1.39 -5.56 -6.36
N SER A 145 -1.15 -4.99 -5.18
CA SER A 145 -2.03 -5.00 -4.01
C SER A 145 -2.27 -3.56 -3.52
N ARG A 146 -3.13 -3.39 -2.50
CA ARG A 146 -3.30 -2.10 -1.84
C ARG A 146 -2.64 -2.06 -0.47
N TRP A 147 -2.25 -0.86 -0.08
CA TRP A 147 -2.06 -0.45 1.30
C TRP A 147 -3.21 0.46 1.69
N ARG A 148 -3.69 0.34 2.92
CA ARG A 148 -4.84 1.09 3.44
C ARG A 148 -4.53 1.72 4.78
N ALA A 149 -4.97 2.95 4.98
CA ALA A 149 -4.99 3.62 6.28
C ALA A 149 -6.35 4.29 6.50
N VAL A 150 -6.74 4.46 7.77
CA VAL A 150 -7.89 5.30 8.11
C VAL A 150 -7.47 6.75 8.03
N ARG A 151 -8.29 7.55 7.37
CA ARG A 151 -8.16 9.00 7.31
C ARG A 151 -8.73 9.61 8.60
N PRO A 152 -7.92 10.28 9.43
CA PRO A 152 -8.43 10.96 10.61
C PRO A 152 -9.47 12.04 10.28
N VAL A 153 -10.41 12.29 11.21
CA VAL A 153 -11.34 13.41 11.08
C VAL A 153 -10.55 14.72 11.09
N GLY A 154 -10.84 15.61 10.14
CA GLY A 154 -10.12 16.89 10.01
C GLY A 154 -8.69 16.77 9.50
N PHE A 155 -8.31 15.63 8.92
CA PHE A 155 -6.98 15.41 8.35
C PHE A 155 -6.68 16.39 7.22
N ASP A 156 -5.55 17.11 7.32
CA ASP A 156 -5.09 18.06 6.31
C ASP A 156 -4.39 17.31 5.17
N LEU A 157 -5.16 17.05 4.11
CA LEU A 157 -4.71 16.31 2.93
C LEU A 157 -3.61 17.04 2.15
N PHE A 158 -3.62 18.38 2.13
CA PHE A 158 -2.57 19.13 1.45
C PHE A 158 -1.26 19.07 2.23
N ALA A 159 -1.32 19.22 3.56
CA ALA A 159 -0.14 19.05 4.41
C ALA A 159 0.43 17.63 4.30
N TYR A 160 -0.42 16.61 4.24
CA TYR A 160 -0.01 15.22 3.99
C TYR A 160 0.70 15.07 2.63
N PHE A 161 0.11 15.60 1.55
CA PHE A 161 0.74 15.61 0.23
C PHE A 161 2.09 16.34 0.23
N ALA A 162 2.19 17.50 0.89
CA ALA A 162 3.43 18.24 1.00
C ALA A 162 4.51 17.48 1.78
N GLY A 163 4.12 16.69 2.80
CA GLY A 163 5.03 15.77 3.49
C GLY A 163 5.50 14.61 2.59
N LEU A 164 4.60 14.04 1.78
CA LEU A 164 4.97 12.99 0.82
C LEU A 164 5.96 13.49 -0.24
N ALA A 165 5.82 14.74 -0.68
CA ALA A 165 6.68 15.35 -1.71
C ALA A 165 8.17 15.29 -1.37
N ALA A 166 8.53 15.32 -0.07
CA ALA A 166 9.92 15.22 0.37
C ALA A 166 10.58 13.88 0.02
N ALA A 167 9.79 12.80 -0.14
CA ALA A 167 10.30 11.49 -0.53
C ALA A 167 10.65 11.39 -2.02
N GLN A 168 10.13 12.29 -2.86
CA GLN A 168 10.32 12.29 -4.31
C GLN A 168 10.49 13.73 -4.86
N PRO A 169 11.58 14.43 -4.54
CA PRO A 169 11.76 15.84 -4.91
C PRO A 169 11.76 16.09 -6.43
N ASP A 170 12.20 15.10 -7.21
CA ASP A 170 12.29 15.20 -8.68
C ASP A 170 11.10 14.58 -9.42
N GLY A 171 10.04 14.18 -8.70
CA GLY A 171 8.85 13.57 -9.29
C GLY A 171 7.97 14.55 -10.07
N TYR A 172 6.94 14.00 -10.70
CA TYR A 172 5.81 14.71 -11.28
C TYR A 172 4.69 14.73 -10.25
N LEU A 173 4.73 15.72 -9.33
CA LEU A 173 3.83 15.76 -8.18
C LEU A 173 2.49 16.40 -8.53
N LEU A 174 1.39 15.78 -8.13
CA LEU A 174 0.04 16.30 -8.37
C LEU A 174 -0.87 15.96 -7.19
N TYR A 175 -1.58 16.96 -6.70
CA TYR A 175 -2.62 16.87 -5.70
C TYR A 175 -3.93 17.42 -6.27
N SER A 176 -5.03 16.72 -5.99
CA SER A 176 -6.37 17.25 -6.18
C SER A 176 -7.29 16.75 -5.06
N GLU A 177 -7.93 17.70 -4.38
CA GLU A 177 -8.92 17.42 -3.35
C GLU A 177 -10.21 16.82 -3.96
N LEU A 178 -10.62 17.28 -5.14
CA LEU A 178 -11.86 16.86 -5.80
C LEU A 178 -11.73 15.50 -6.50
N ALA A 179 -10.58 15.22 -7.11
CA ALA A 179 -10.28 13.93 -7.70
C ALA A 179 -9.90 12.88 -6.64
N GLY A 180 -9.58 13.32 -5.42
CA GLY A 180 -9.27 12.41 -4.32
C GLY A 180 -7.85 11.85 -4.39
N VAL A 181 -6.86 12.65 -4.82
CA VAL A 181 -5.52 12.11 -5.14
C VAL A 181 -4.36 12.97 -4.67
N ALA A 182 -3.31 12.31 -4.16
CA ALA A 182 -1.99 12.84 -3.83
C ALA A 182 -0.93 11.94 -4.48
N SER A 183 -0.45 12.34 -5.66
CA SER A 183 0.54 11.61 -6.45
C SER A 183 1.93 12.23 -6.31
N ILE A 184 2.92 11.41 -5.96
CA ILE A 184 4.33 11.80 -5.99
C ILE A 184 5.11 11.00 -7.04
N SER A 185 4.50 10.76 -8.21
CA SER A 185 5.03 9.82 -9.19
C SER A 185 6.42 10.20 -9.71
N PRO A 186 7.37 9.26 -9.77
CA PRO A 186 8.67 9.44 -10.41
C PRO A 186 8.65 9.32 -11.95
N GLU A 187 7.57 8.85 -12.56
CA GLU A 187 7.56 8.43 -13.97
C GLU A 187 6.76 9.37 -14.86
N LEU A 188 7.39 9.83 -15.96
CA LEU A 188 6.70 10.57 -17.02
C LEU A 188 5.97 9.58 -17.92
N PHE A 189 4.64 9.68 -17.97
CA PHE A 189 3.87 8.95 -18.96
C PHE A 189 4.11 9.56 -20.33
N PHE A 190 3.73 10.83 -20.52
CA PHE A 190 4.16 11.60 -21.68
C PHE A 190 4.16 13.10 -21.39
N HIS A 191 4.98 13.81 -22.17
CA HIS A 191 4.92 15.25 -22.32
C HIS A 191 4.74 15.57 -23.79
N ARG A 192 3.78 16.45 -24.09
CA ARG A 192 3.49 16.95 -25.42
C ARG A 192 3.62 18.46 -25.44
N ARG A 193 4.45 18.96 -26.34
CA ARG A 193 4.57 20.37 -26.66
C ARG A 193 4.53 20.53 -28.17
N ASP A 194 3.55 21.26 -28.67
CA ASP A 194 3.27 21.38 -30.10
C ASP A 194 3.13 20.00 -30.77
N ARG A 195 4.13 19.64 -31.60
CA ARG A 195 4.22 18.36 -32.31
C ARG A 195 5.13 17.35 -31.63
N ASP A 196 5.91 17.76 -30.63
CA ASP A 196 6.90 16.88 -30.03
C ASP A 196 6.27 16.16 -28.84
N VAL A 197 6.29 14.82 -28.88
CA VAL A 197 5.81 13.95 -27.81
C VAL A 197 6.99 13.15 -27.29
N ARG A 198 7.13 13.06 -25.97
CA ARG A 198 8.17 12.27 -25.32
C ARG A 198 7.63 11.50 -24.13
N THR A 199 8.24 10.36 -23.87
CA THR A 199 7.97 9.48 -22.73
C THR A 199 9.29 9.19 -22.02
N GLN A 200 9.25 8.92 -20.71
CA GLN A 200 10.45 8.60 -19.95
C GLN A 200 10.20 7.39 -19.04
N PRO A 201 10.21 6.17 -19.59
CA PRO A 201 10.10 4.97 -18.78
C PRO A 201 11.21 4.88 -17.73
N MET A 202 10.85 4.32 -16.58
CA MET A 202 11.79 3.94 -15.54
C MET A 202 11.76 2.43 -15.31
N LYS A 203 12.94 1.81 -15.27
CA LYS A 203 13.13 0.40 -14.88
C LYS A 203 14.53 0.23 -14.33
N GLY A 204 14.62 -0.51 -13.24
CA GLY A 204 15.83 -0.69 -12.44
C GLY A 204 15.94 0.35 -11.32
N THR A 205 16.00 -0.14 -10.09
CA THR A 205 16.22 0.67 -8.89
C THR A 205 17.19 -0.03 -7.96
N ALA A 206 18.06 0.73 -7.31
CA ALA A 206 18.95 0.20 -6.27
C ALA A 206 18.91 1.10 -5.03
N PRO A 207 19.06 0.57 -3.81
CA PRO A 207 19.18 1.38 -2.61
C PRO A 207 20.30 2.43 -2.76
N ALA A 208 20.10 3.64 -2.24
CA ALA A 208 21.07 4.74 -2.38
C ALA A 208 22.45 4.42 -1.75
N GLU A 209 22.47 3.50 -0.79
CA GLU A 209 23.66 3.03 -0.08
C GLU A 209 24.57 2.15 -0.95
N ARG A 210 24.03 1.58 -2.04
CA ARG A 210 24.83 0.84 -3.02
C ARG A 210 25.41 1.80 -4.08
N PRO A 211 26.58 1.49 -4.66
CA PRO A 211 27.11 2.24 -5.77
C PRO A 211 26.13 2.18 -6.96
N GLY A 212 25.64 3.33 -7.44
CA GLY A 212 24.72 3.37 -8.60
C GLY A 212 25.32 2.79 -9.89
N ALA A 213 26.65 2.70 -9.97
CA ALA A 213 27.35 2.00 -11.04
C ALA A 213 27.01 0.50 -11.11
N GLU A 214 26.64 -0.14 -10.00
CA GLU A 214 26.18 -1.53 -10.01
C GLU A 214 24.86 -1.66 -10.77
N LEU A 215 23.90 -0.75 -10.51
CA LEU A 215 22.63 -0.70 -11.22
C LEU A 215 22.83 -0.42 -12.72
N LEU A 216 23.67 0.58 -13.04
CA LEU A 216 23.98 0.94 -14.42
C LEU A 216 24.62 -0.21 -15.20
N ASN A 217 25.40 -1.07 -14.54
CA ASN A 217 26.07 -2.21 -15.18
C ASN A 217 25.29 -3.53 -15.07
N SER A 218 24.14 -3.55 -14.40
CA SER A 218 23.30 -4.74 -14.27
C SER A 218 22.72 -5.15 -15.62
N ALA A 219 23.10 -6.34 -16.08
CA ALA A 219 22.58 -6.90 -17.33
C ALA A 219 21.06 -7.14 -17.27
N LYS A 220 20.54 -7.51 -16.09
CA LYS A 220 19.10 -7.71 -15.86
C LYS A 220 18.34 -6.40 -16.01
N ASP A 221 18.72 -5.38 -15.25
CA ASP A 221 18.01 -4.09 -15.25
C ASP A 221 18.06 -3.40 -16.61
N ARG A 222 19.19 -3.49 -17.32
CA ARG A 222 19.33 -2.96 -18.69
C ARG A 222 18.45 -3.70 -19.68
N ALA A 223 18.33 -5.02 -19.57
CA ALA A 223 17.48 -5.82 -20.45
C ALA A 223 15.99 -5.48 -20.24
N GLU A 224 15.55 -5.38 -18.98
CA GLU A 224 14.18 -4.96 -18.66
C GLU A 224 13.88 -3.54 -19.15
N ASN A 225 14.79 -2.59 -18.91
CA ASN A 225 14.61 -1.21 -19.37
C ASN A 225 14.56 -1.13 -20.90
N LEU A 226 15.43 -1.85 -21.61
CA LEU A 226 15.43 -1.89 -23.07
C LEU A 226 14.12 -2.47 -23.63
N MET A 227 13.59 -3.52 -23.01
CA MET A 227 12.29 -4.09 -23.38
C MET A 227 11.16 -3.06 -23.29
N ILE A 228 11.13 -2.25 -22.22
CA ILE A 228 10.13 -1.18 -22.06
C ILE A 228 10.36 -0.05 -23.07
N VAL A 229 11.62 0.29 -23.37
CA VAL A 229 11.95 1.28 -24.41
C VAL A 229 11.40 0.84 -25.77
N ASP A 230 11.59 -0.42 -26.15
CA ASP A 230 11.07 -0.93 -27.43
C ASP A 230 9.54 -0.96 -27.48
N LEU A 231 8.88 -1.29 -26.37
CA LEU A 231 7.43 -1.19 -26.24
C LEU A 231 6.93 0.25 -26.47
N LEU A 232 7.55 1.24 -25.82
CA LEU A 232 7.16 2.64 -25.96
C LEU A 232 7.53 3.25 -27.31
N ARG A 233 8.59 2.77 -27.97
CA ARG A 233 8.89 3.11 -29.37
C ARG A 233 7.78 2.63 -30.30
N ASN A 234 7.28 1.42 -30.09
CA ASN A 234 6.16 0.89 -30.85
C ASN A 234 4.88 1.71 -30.61
N ASP A 235 4.58 2.05 -29.36
CA ASP A 235 3.38 2.81 -29.01
C ASP A 235 3.44 4.25 -29.57
N LEU A 236 4.59 4.93 -29.44
CA LEU A 236 4.81 6.23 -30.10
C LEU A 236 4.73 6.13 -31.63
N GLY A 237 5.19 5.03 -32.22
CA GLY A 237 5.11 4.77 -33.66
C GLY A 237 3.69 4.75 -34.22
N ARG A 238 2.67 4.57 -33.37
CA ARG A 238 1.24 4.60 -33.77
C ARG A 238 0.70 6.02 -33.97
N VAL A 239 1.31 7.02 -33.33
CA VAL A 239 0.82 8.42 -33.34
C VAL A 239 1.83 9.40 -33.94
N CYS A 240 3.12 9.07 -33.92
CA CYS A 240 4.19 9.88 -34.50
C CYS A 240 4.36 9.63 -36.01
N LEU A 241 4.89 10.62 -36.70
CA LEU A 241 5.26 10.54 -38.10
C LEU A 241 6.35 9.48 -38.31
N PRO A 242 6.27 8.65 -39.36
CA PRO A 242 7.26 7.62 -39.64
C PRO A 242 8.70 8.17 -39.66
N GLY A 243 9.62 7.45 -39.02
CA GLY A 243 11.04 7.82 -38.94
C GLY A 243 11.38 8.94 -37.94
N THR A 244 10.40 9.49 -37.21
CA THR A 244 10.66 10.53 -36.19
C THR A 244 10.87 9.99 -34.78
N VAL A 245 10.49 8.73 -34.52
CA VAL A 245 10.64 8.11 -33.20
C VAL A 245 12.10 7.76 -32.95
N VAL A 246 12.68 8.38 -31.92
CA VAL A 246 14.09 8.23 -31.53
C VAL A 246 14.23 7.95 -30.04
N VAL A 247 15.33 7.30 -29.66
CA VAL A 247 15.73 7.14 -28.27
C VAL A 247 16.77 8.22 -27.98
N ASP A 248 16.35 9.30 -27.32
CA ASP A 248 17.21 10.46 -27.07
C ASP A 248 18.35 10.11 -26.10
N ARG A 249 18.00 9.38 -25.04
CA ARG A 249 18.91 8.97 -23.97
C ARG A 249 18.51 7.60 -23.46
N LEU A 250 19.49 6.75 -23.17
CA LEU A 250 19.28 5.36 -22.77
C LEU A 250 20.10 5.07 -21.50
N PHE A 251 19.44 4.51 -20.47
CA PHE A 251 20.04 4.16 -19.19
C PHE A 251 20.66 5.35 -18.42
N GLU A 252 19.95 6.47 -18.36
CA GLU A 252 20.32 7.59 -17.51
C GLU A 252 20.12 7.24 -16.04
N LEU A 253 21.20 7.39 -15.25
CA LEU A 253 21.20 7.11 -13.83
C LEU A 253 20.88 8.38 -13.05
N HIS A 254 19.83 8.34 -12.23
CA HIS A 254 19.40 9.43 -11.36
C HIS A 254 19.59 9.03 -9.90
N GLN A 255 20.14 9.94 -9.09
CA GLN A 255 20.24 9.78 -7.64
C GLN A 255 19.03 10.43 -6.97
N LEU A 256 18.23 9.65 -6.26
CA LEU A 256 17.14 10.12 -5.41
C LEU A 256 17.55 9.98 -3.92
N PRO A 257 16.83 10.62 -2.98
CA PRO A 257 17.20 10.59 -1.56
C PRO A 257 17.34 9.18 -0.96
N THR A 258 16.53 8.22 -1.45
CA THR A 258 16.47 6.86 -0.90
C THR A 258 16.93 5.77 -1.88
N LEU A 259 17.14 6.09 -3.16
CA LEU A 259 17.48 5.10 -4.19
C LEU A 259 18.16 5.71 -5.43
N TRP A 260 18.81 4.86 -6.21
CA TRP A 260 19.20 5.12 -7.61
C TRP A 260 18.10 4.64 -8.56
N GLN A 261 17.88 5.37 -9.65
CA GLN A 261 16.87 5.06 -10.66
C GLN A 261 17.46 5.14 -12.06
N LEU A 262 17.16 4.15 -12.91
CA LEU A 262 17.47 4.19 -14.34
C LEU A 262 16.26 4.66 -15.15
N THR A 263 16.48 5.65 -16.02
CA THR A 263 15.48 6.13 -16.97
C THR A 263 16.00 6.12 -18.40
N SER A 264 15.08 6.07 -19.36
CA SER A 264 15.39 6.22 -20.77
C SER A 264 14.38 7.18 -21.40
N THR A 265 14.80 8.03 -22.32
CA THR A 265 13.91 9.01 -22.98
C THR A 265 13.65 8.57 -24.41
N VAL A 266 12.38 8.43 -24.77
CA VAL A 266 11.94 8.17 -26.15
C VAL A 266 11.06 9.31 -26.61
N SER A 267 11.35 9.88 -27.78
CA SER A 267 10.57 10.98 -28.34
C SER A 267 10.20 10.72 -29.80
N GLY A 268 9.22 11.47 -30.29
CA GLY A 268 8.79 11.47 -31.68
C GLY A 268 7.99 12.72 -32.00
N ARG A 269 7.68 12.91 -33.29
CA ARG A 269 6.94 14.08 -33.75
C ARG A 269 5.60 13.67 -34.34
N THR A 270 4.50 14.22 -33.85
CA THR A 270 3.15 13.99 -34.37
C THR A 270 2.83 14.91 -35.55
N SER A 271 1.69 14.67 -36.19
CA SER A 271 1.14 15.66 -37.12
C SER A 271 0.68 16.92 -36.37
N ALA A 272 0.54 18.05 -37.08
CA ALA A 272 0.02 19.28 -36.47
C ALA A 272 -1.47 19.19 -36.08
N ALA A 273 -2.21 18.26 -36.67
CA ALA A 273 -3.62 18.05 -36.41
C ALA A 273 -3.88 17.04 -35.28
N THR A 274 -2.82 16.45 -34.72
CA THR A 274 -2.96 15.37 -33.74
C THR A 274 -3.61 15.89 -32.46
N THR A 275 -4.65 15.21 -31.99
CA THR A 275 -5.38 15.58 -30.77
C THR A 275 -4.81 14.89 -29.54
N LEU A 276 -5.14 15.40 -28.35
CA LEU A 276 -4.76 14.73 -27.11
C LEU A 276 -5.43 13.35 -26.98
N VAL A 277 -6.64 13.17 -27.52
CA VAL A 277 -7.32 11.87 -27.58
C VAL A 277 -6.50 10.85 -28.36
N GLU A 278 -5.95 11.23 -29.52
CA GLU A 278 -5.13 10.32 -30.33
C GLU A 278 -3.83 9.92 -29.62
N VAL A 279 -3.23 10.83 -28.84
CA VAL A 279 -2.06 10.52 -28.01
C VAL A 279 -2.42 9.52 -26.92
N PHE A 280 -3.52 9.72 -26.19
CA PHE A 280 -3.98 8.76 -25.19
C PHE A 280 -4.34 7.41 -25.82
N ALA A 281 -5.05 7.41 -26.94
CA ALA A 281 -5.43 6.20 -27.66
C ALA A 281 -4.24 5.34 -28.09
N ALA A 282 -3.10 5.96 -28.42
CA ALA A 282 -1.90 5.26 -28.80
C ALA A 282 -1.09 4.72 -27.60
N LEU A 283 -1.03 5.48 -26.50
CA LEU A 283 -0.09 5.24 -25.40
C LEU A 283 -0.73 4.60 -24.15
N PHE A 284 -2.05 4.71 -23.95
CA PHE A 284 -2.72 4.37 -22.69
C PHE A 284 -3.34 2.96 -22.70
N PRO A 285 -3.28 2.20 -21.57
CA PRO A 285 -2.49 2.46 -20.37
C PRO A 285 -0.99 2.28 -20.65
N CYS A 286 -0.16 2.90 -19.80
CA CYS A 286 1.30 2.79 -19.95
C CYS A 286 1.74 1.32 -19.89
N GLY A 287 2.63 0.95 -20.82
CA GLY A 287 3.15 -0.41 -20.92
C GLY A 287 3.90 -0.89 -19.66
N SER A 288 4.58 0.02 -18.94
CA SER A 288 5.37 -0.29 -17.75
C SER A 288 4.56 -0.80 -16.56
N VAL A 289 3.25 -0.52 -16.53
CA VAL A 289 2.33 -0.84 -15.44
C VAL A 289 1.27 -1.87 -15.81
N THR A 290 1.37 -2.49 -16.99
CA THR A 290 0.46 -3.53 -17.46
C THR A 290 1.18 -4.87 -17.56
N GLY A 291 1.83 -5.15 -18.68
CA GLY A 291 2.47 -6.42 -18.98
C GLY A 291 2.46 -6.70 -20.49
N ALA A 292 3.00 -7.85 -20.88
CA ALA A 292 3.16 -8.20 -22.29
C ALA A 292 2.79 -9.67 -22.53
N PRO A 293 1.95 -9.99 -23.54
CA PRO A 293 1.15 -9.07 -24.35
C PRO A 293 0.09 -8.30 -23.54
N LYS A 294 -0.14 -7.01 -23.85
CA LYS A 294 -0.94 -6.08 -23.03
C LYS A 294 -2.33 -6.61 -22.69
N ALA A 295 -3.09 -7.08 -23.69
CA ALA A 295 -4.46 -7.56 -23.48
C ALA A 295 -4.55 -8.79 -22.54
N ALA A 296 -3.65 -9.76 -22.73
CA ALA A 296 -3.59 -10.96 -21.87
C ALA A 296 -3.19 -10.59 -20.44
N ALA A 297 -2.21 -9.70 -20.28
CA ALA A 297 -1.78 -9.22 -18.97
C ALA A 297 -2.89 -8.45 -18.24
N MET A 298 -3.64 -7.59 -18.94
CA MET A 298 -4.77 -6.86 -18.35
C MET A 298 -5.92 -7.79 -17.93
N ALA A 299 -6.18 -8.86 -18.68
CA ALA A 299 -7.15 -9.88 -18.27
C ALA A 299 -6.72 -10.61 -16.99
N ALA A 300 -5.43 -10.96 -16.87
CA ALA A 300 -4.89 -11.58 -15.66
C ALA A 300 -4.95 -10.62 -14.45
N ILE A 301 -4.62 -9.34 -14.64
CA ILE A 301 -4.78 -8.30 -13.62
C ILE A 301 -6.24 -8.25 -13.15
N ALA A 302 -7.19 -8.26 -14.08
CA ALA A 302 -8.61 -8.18 -13.75
C ALA A 302 -9.13 -9.39 -12.95
N GLU A 303 -8.50 -10.54 -13.16
CA GLU A 303 -8.82 -11.79 -12.46
C GLU A 303 -8.21 -11.86 -11.06
N LEU A 304 -6.95 -11.46 -10.93
CA LEU A 304 -6.09 -11.70 -9.77
C LEU A 304 -6.14 -10.58 -8.73
N GLU A 305 -6.37 -9.33 -9.11
CA GLU A 305 -6.42 -8.21 -8.15
C GLU A 305 -7.76 -8.15 -7.39
N ALA A 306 -7.71 -7.74 -6.12
CA ALA A 306 -8.91 -7.65 -5.27
C ALA A 306 -9.87 -6.54 -5.69
N SER A 307 -9.35 -5.43 -6.21
CA SER A 307 -10.11 -4.22 -6.54
C SER A 307 -9.63 -3.59 -7.84
N PRO A 308 -10.47 -2.76 -8.51
CA PRO A 308 -10.00 -1.85 -9.55
C PRO A 308 -8.83 -0.99 -9.05
N ARG A 309 -7.98 -0.55 -9.99
CA ARG A 309 -6.82 0.30 -9.67
C ARG A 309 -7.15 1.78 -9.45
N GLY A 310 -8.30 2.26 -9.87
CA GLY A 310 -8.65 3.69 -9.71
C GLY A 310 -7.65 4.59 -10.45
N TRP A 311 -7.11 5.60 -9.76
CA TRP A 311 -6.06 6.46 -10.30
C TRP A 311 -4.72 5.75 -10.45
N TYR A 312 -4.41 4.81 -9.56
CA TYR A 312 -3.16 4.05 -9.62
C TYR A 312 -2.96 3.35 -10.97
N CYS A 313 -1.77 3.48 -11.54
CA CYS A 313 -1.43 3.05 -12.91
C CYS A 313 -2.21 3.72 -14.06
N GLY A 314 -3.04 4.73 -13.79
CA GLY A 314 -3.72 5.56 -14.78
C GLY A 314 -2.81 6.62 -15.41
N ALA A 315 -3.33 7.85 -15.53
CA ALA A 315 -2.58 9.03 -15.96
C ALA A 315 -3.06 10.27 -15.20
N LEU A 316 -2.15 11.02 -14.58
CA LEU A 316 -2.48 12.30 -13.93
C LEU A 316 -1.54 13.39 -14.40
N GLY A 317 -2.06 14.58 -14.65
CA GLY A 317 -1.28 15.61 -15.31
C GLY A 317 -1.91 16.98 -15.32
N VAL A 318 -1.23 17.84 -16.07
CA VAL A 318 -1.60 19.24 -16.28
C VAL A 318 -1.58 19.53 -17.77
N ILE A 319 -2.63 20.18 -18.25
CA ILE A 319 -2.68 20.82 -19.56
C ILE A 319 -2.60 22.33 -19.31
N ARG A 320 -1.52 22.92 -19.81
CA ARG A 320 -1.21 24.35 -19.62
C ARG A 320 -2.01 25.19 -20.62
N PRO A 321 -2.25 26.47 -20.31
CA PRO A 321 -2.74 27.43 -21.30
C PRO A 321 -1.93 27.33 -22.60
N GLY A 322 -2.61 27.20 -23.73
CA GLY A 322 -1.99 26.96 -25.04
C GLY A 322 -1.80 25.48 -25.43
N GLY A 323 -2.20 24.54 -24.56
CA GLY A 323 -2.33 23.12 -24.92
C GLY A 323 -1.10 22.24 -24.63
N GLU A 324 -0.03 22.80 -24.04
CA GLU A 324 1.12 21.98 -23.62
C GLU A 324 0.73 21.05 -22.46
N ALA A 325 0.90 19.75 -22.65
CA ALA A 325 0.39 18.72 -21.75
C ALA A 325 1.52 17.90 -21.12
N THR A 326 1.39 17.56 -19.85
CA THR A 326 2.31 16.64 -19.16
C THR A 326 1.52 15.74 -18.24
N PHE A 327 1.66 14.44 -18.43
CA PHE A 327 1.02 13.41 -17.61
C PHE A 327 2.07 12.46 -17.05
N ASN A 328 1.92 12.11 -15.78
CA ASN A 328 2.69 11.08 -15.11
C ASN A 328 1.98 9.72 -15.21
N VAL A 329 2.68 8.67 -14.82
CA VAL A 329 2.05 7.38 -14.49
C VAL A 329 1.79 7.39 -12.98
N PRO A 330 0.55 7.38 -12.46
CA PRO A 330 0.27 7.45 -11.03
C PRO A 330 0.71 6.16 -10.31
N ILE A 331 1.98 6.14 -9.94
CA ILE A 331 2.61 5.19 -9.01
C ILE A 331 3.18 6.02 -7.86
N ARG A 332 3.30 5.45 -6.66
CA ARG A 332 3.49 6.24 -5.43
C ARG A 332 2.40 7.32 -5.29
N THR A 333 1.16 6.86 -5.33
CA THR A 333 -0.04 7.70 -5.36
C THR A 333 -0.97 7.25 -4.24
N VAL A 334 -1.35 8.19 -3.38
CA VAL A 334 -2.38 7.99 -2.37
C VAL A 334 -3.71 8.51 -2.92
N GLU A 335 -4.69 7.63 -2.97
CA GLU A 335 -6.08 7.95 -3.25
C GLU A 335 -6.81 8.09 -1.91
N PHE A 336 -7.70 9.07 -1.80
CA PHE A 336 -8.48 9.30 -0.60
C PHE A 336 -9.97 9.39 -0.95
N ALA A 337 -10.73 8.49 -0.34
CA ALA A 337 -12.18 8.39 -0.47
C ALA A 337 -12.76 8.22 0.93
N ASP A 338 -13.78 9.02 1.26
CA ASP A 338 -14.46 8.98 2.55
C ASP A 338 -13.48 9.06 3.74
N ASP A 339 -13.46 8.03 4.57
CA ASP A 339 -12.64 7.83 5.76
C ASP A 339 -11.40 6.95 5.51
N GLN A 340 -11.06 6.67 4.24
CA GLN A 340 -9.93 5.82 3.87
C GLN A 340 -8.89 6.52 2.99
N LEU A 341 -7.66 6.09 3.18
CA LEU A 341 -6.52 6.37 2.32
C LEU A 341 -6.06 5.03 1.72
N ILE A 342 -5.83 5.01 0.42
CA ILE A 342 -5.49 3.81 -0.35
C ILE A 342 -4.26 4.11 -1.19
N CYS A 343 -3.28 3.21 -1.20
CA CYS A 343 -2.11 3.31 -2.07
C CYS A 343 -1.91 1.99 -2.80
N GLY A 344 -1.79 2.04 -4.13
CA GLY A 344 -1.41 0.87 -4.92
C GLY A 344 0.09 0.60 -4.86
N VAL A 345 0.47 -0.67 -4.73
CA VAL A 345 1.86 -1.11 -4.76
C VAL A 345 1.97 -2.44 -5.49
N GLY A 346 3.02 -2.61 -6.29
CA GLY A 346 3.22 -3.85 -7.04
C GLY A 346 4.54 -3.89 -7.80
N SER A 347 4.71 -4.94 -8.59
CA SER A 347 5.89 -5.18 -9.42
C SER A 347 5.54 -5.99 -10.67
N GLY A 348 6.45 -5.96 -11.65
CA GLY A 348 6.34 -6.75 -12.87
C GLY A 348 6.84 -8.16 -12.62
N ILE A 349 5.92 -9.11 -12.55
CA ILE A 349 6.23 -10.53 -12.34
C ILE A 349 6.69 -11.15 -13.66
N VAL A 350 7.83 -11.82 -13.60
CA VAL A 350 8.48 -12.54 -14.71
C VAL A 350 8.79 -13.98 -14.27
N THR A 351 9.29 -14.81 -15.19
CA THR A 351 9.55 -16.25 -14.92
C THR A 351 10.48 -16.46 -13.71
N ASP A 352 11.50 -15.62 -13.57
CA ASP A 352 12.52 -15.66 -12.51
C ASP A 352 12.14 -14.89 -11.24
N SER A 353 10.94 -14.30 -11.17
CA SER A 353 10.44 -13.67 -9.95
C SER A 353 10.35 -14.66 -8.80
N ASP A 354 10.75 -14.24 -7.61
CA ASP A 354 10.66 -15.01 -6.37
C ASP A 354 9.60 -14.35 -5.47
N PRO A 355 8.53 -15.05 -5.05
CA PRO A 355 7.41 -14.43 -4.34
C PRO A 355 7.82 -13.63 -3.10
N ASP A 356 8.77 -14.13 -2.31
CA ASP A 356 9.19 -13.48 -1.07
C ASP A 356 9.98 -12.20 -1.36
N GLN A 357 10.87 -12.22 -2.36
CA GLN A 357 11.59 -11.03 -2.81
C GLN A 357 10.66 -9.97 -3.39
N GLU A 358 9.64 -10.36 -4.16
CA GLU A 358 8.66 -9.44 -4.73
C GLU A 358 7.83 -8.76 -3.63
N LEU A 359 7.42 -9.50 -2.59
CA LEU A 359 6.71 -8.92 -1.45
C LEU A 359 7.60 -7.96 -0.63
N ALA A 360 8.86 -8.30 -0.44
CA ALA A 360 9.83 -7.40 0.18
C ALA A 360 10.04 -6.11 -0.66
N GLU A 361 10.01 -6.23 -1.99
CA GLU A 361 10.04 -5.08 -2.89
C GLU A 361 8.77 -4.23 -2.75
N TRP A 362 7.59 -4.83 -2.63
CA TRP A 362 6.33 -4.11 -2.41
C TRP A 362 6.39 -3.33 -1.09
N ALA A 363 6.81 -3.97 0.01
CA ALA A 363 6.99 -3.29 1.29
C ALA A 363 7.99 -2.12 1.18
N THR A 364 9.09 -2.30 0.45
CA THR A 364 10.08 -1.24 0.21
C THR A 364 9.48 -0.08 -0.60
N LYS A 365 8.69 -0.37 -1.63
CA LYS A 365 7.98 0.63 -2.45
C LYS A 365 6.91 1.39 -1.67
N ALA A 366 6.39 0.85 -0.57
CA ALA A 366 5.42 1.49 0.30
C ALA A 366 6.05 2.44 1.36
N ARG A 367 7.38 2.40 1.56
CA ARG A 367 8.06 3.16 2.64
C ARG A 367 7.87 4.68 2.56
N PHE A 368 7.61 5.23 1.38
CA PHE A 368 7.34 6.66 1.21
C PHE A 368 6.07 7.13 1.95
N LEU A 369 5.17 6.20 2.32
CA LEU A 369 3.97 6.48 3.09
C LEU A 369 4.26 6.81 4.57
N GLY A 370 5.52 6.66 5.02
CA GLY A 370 5.89 6.85 6.43
C GLY A 370 5.44 5.70 7.33
N ALA A 371 5.06 4.55 6.76
CA ALA A 371 4.70 3.36 7.51
C ALA A 371 5.92 2.85 8.30
N ALA A 372 5.76 2.66 9.62
CA ALA A 372 6.77 1.96 10.40
C ALA A 372 6.87 0.51 9.89
N PRO A 373 8.08 -0.06 9.74
CA PRO A 373 8.23 -1.42 9.26
C PRO A 373 7.51 -2.39 10.21
N LEU A 374 6.59 -3.17 9.64
CA LEU A 374 5.88 -4.23 10.35
C LEU A 374 6.88 -5.33 10.70
N ARG A 375 6.89 -5.76 11.97
CA ARG A 375 7.71 -6.89 12.44
C ARG A 375 6.85 -7.82 13.27
N ALA A 376 7.15 -9.11 13.23
CA ALA A 376 6.51 -10.09 14.10
C ALA A 376 7.04 -9.97 15.53
N ILE A 377 6.18 -10.24 16.50
CA ILE A 377 6.49 -10.20 17.93
C ILE A 377 6.14 -11.55 18.53
N GLU A 378 7.06 -12.07 19.34
CA GLU A 378 6.74 -13.12 20.30
C GLU A 378 6.94 -12.65 21.74
N THR A 379 6.14 -13.20 22.66
CA THR A 379 6.34 -12.93 24.09
C THR A 379 6.11 -14.20 24.88
N MET A 380 7.18 -14.64 25.51
CA MET A 380 7.30 -15.90 26.21
C MET A 380 7.62 -15.64 27.68
N ARG A 381 7.34 -16.63 28.53
CA ARG A 381 7.92 -16.70 29.87
C ARG A 381 9.09 -17.66 29.85
N SER A 382 10.18 -17.29 30.50
CA SER A 382 11.30 -18.19 30.79
C SER A 382 11.32 -18.46 32.29
N VAL A 383 11.39 -19.73 32.66
CA VAL A 383 11.59 -20.17 34.05
C VAL A 383 12.87 -20.98 34.09
N ASP A 384 13.86 -20.49 34.81
CA ASP A 384 15.18 -21.12 34.94
C ASP A 384 15.82 -21.50 33.60
N GLY A 385 15.78 -20.56 32.65
CA GLY A 385 16.33 -20.73 31.30
C GLY A 385 15.38 -21.39 30.30
N GLU A 386 14.30 -22.02 30.77
CA GLU A 386 13.36 -22.76 29.92
C GLU A 386 12.22 -21.88 29.41
N LEU A 387 12.21 -21.62 28.10
CA LEU A 387 11.14 -20.90 27.41
C LEU A 387 9.86 -21.73 27.34
N GLN A 388 8.83 -21.27 28.04
CA GLN A 388 7.51 -21.91 28.06
C GLN A 388 6.86 -21.83 26.67
N ARG A 389 6.31 -22.96 26.19
CA ARG A 389 5.66 -23.09 24.86
C ARG A 389 6.58 -22.71 23.68
N ARG A 390 7.90 -22.86 23.81
CA ARG A 390 8.89 -22.44 22.79
C ARG A 390 8.54 -22.88 21.36
N GLU A 391 8.26 -24.16 21.16
CA GLU A 391 7.96 -24.71 19.83
C GLU A 391 6.72 -24.07 19.21
N ALA A 392 5.64 -23.90 19.99
CA ALA A 392 4.42 -23.26 19.52
C ALA A 392 4.64 -21.77 19.17
N HIS A 393 5.47 -21.06 19.94
CA HIS A 393 5.83 -19.67 19.66
C HIS A 393 6.66 -19.54 18.37
N LEU A 394 7.65 -20.42 18.16
CA LEU A 394 8.47 -20.42 16.95
C LEU A 394 7.65 -20.81 15.70
N ALA A 395 6.77 -21.81 15.81
CA ALA A 395 5.90 -22.21 14.72
C ALA A 395 4.97 -21.06 14.28
N ARG A 396 4.37 -20.35 15.25
CA ARG A 396 3.52 -19.18 14.95
C ARG A 396 4.32 -18.03 14.34
N LEU A 397 5.54 -17.79 14.82
CA LEU A 397 6.43 -16.77 14.27
C LEU A 397 6.72 -17.04 12.79
N VAL A 398 7.12 -18.26 12.46
CA VAL A 398 7.40 -18.69 11.07
C VAL A 398 6.17 -18.52 10.19
N ALA A 399 5.01 -19.01 10.64
CA ALA A 399 3.75 -18.88 9.89
C ALA A 399 3.37 -17.40 9.67
N SER A 400 3.50 -16.56 10.70
CA SER A 400 3.17 -15.13 10.59
C SER A 400 4.12 -14.40 9.66
N CYS A 401 5.42 -14.70 9.69
CA CYS A 401 6.37 -14.11 8.77
C CYS A 401 6.08 -14.50 7.31
N ALA A 402 5.78 -15.77 7.06
CA ALA A 402 5.40 -16.22 5.72
C ALA A 402 4.11 -15.55 5.21
N ASP A 403 3.07 -15.50 6.03
CA ASP A 403 1.78 -14.89 5.66
C ASP A 403 1.89 -13.37 5.41
N LEU A 404 2.74 -12.69 6.19
CA LEU A 404 2.98 -11.25 6.08
C LEU A 404 4.06 -10.88 5.05
N GLY A 405 4.74 -11.86 4.43
CA GLY A 405 5.86 -11.61 3.52
C GLY A 405 7.10 -11.01 4.20
N LEU A 406 7.32 -11.30 5.48
CA LEU A 406 8.49 -10.85 6.25
C LEU A 406 9.63 -11.87 6.11
N SER A 407 10.84 -11.38 5.83
CA SER A 407 12.02 -12.24 5.77
C SER A 407 12.43 -12.69 7.17
N LEU A 408 12.66 -13.98 7.36
CA LEU A 408 12.99 -14.57 8.66
C LEU A 408 14.15 -15.56 8.53
N ASP A 409 15.27 -15.24 9.18
CA ASP A 409 16.33 -16.21 9.46
C ASP A 409 16.08 -16.86 10.83
N LEU A 410 15.66 -18.13 10.81
CA LEU A 410 15.34 -18.85 12.03
C LEU A 410 16.59 -19.14 12.88
N ASP A 411 17.75 -19.37 12.26
CA ASP A 411 18.98 -19.67 12.99
C ASP A 411 19.47 -18.43 13.75
N GLU A 412 19.38 -17.23 13.14
CA GLU A 412 19.64 -15.98 13.85
C GLU A 412 18.68 -15.76 15.03
N VAL A 413 17.39 -16.05 14.85
CA VAL A 413 16.40 -15.96 15.93
C VAL A 413 16.75 -16.89 17.08
N LEU A 414 17.11 -18.14 16.78
CA LEU A 414 17.49 -19.14 17.77
C LEU A 414 18.77 -18.73 18.52
N ALA A 415 19.77 -18.21 17.81
CA ALA A 415 20.99 -17.70 18.41
C ALA A 415 20.73 -16.49 19.33
N ALA A 416 19.88 -15.54 18.89
CA ALA A 416 19.51 -14.37 19.67
C ALA A 416 18.77 -14.74 20.97
N LEU A 417 17.84 -15.71 20.92
CA LEU A 417 17.17 -16.23 22.11
C LEU A 417 18.17 -16.91 23.06
N ALA A 418 19.02 -17.79 22.55
CA ALA A 418 20.01 -18.50 23.37
C ALA A 418 21.00 -17.56 24.06
N GLY A 419 21.40 -16.47 23.39
CA GLY A 419 22.32 -15.47 23.94
C GLY A 419 21.69 -14.52 24.97
N ALA A 420 20.37 -14.30 24.92
CA ALA A 420 19.70 -13.30 25.74
C ALA A 420 18.98 -13.86 26.98
N VAL A 421 18.50 -15.11 26.93
CA VAL A 421 17.68 -15.68 28.01
C VAL A 421 18.55 -16.08 29.22
N PRO A 422 18.31 -15.53 30.43
CA PRO A 422 19.05 -15.89 31.63
C PRO A 422 18.83 -17.35 32.04
N ALA A 423 19.88 -18.01 32.52
CA ALA A 423 19.86 -19.43 32.92
C ALA A 423 19.08 -19.74 34.22
N SER A 424 18.71 -18.73 35.00
CA SER A 424 18.01 -18.90 36.28
C SER A 424 17.03 -17.76 36.49
N GLY A 425 15.92 -18.00 37.20
CA GLY A 425 14.91 -17.00 37.53
C GLY A 425 13.74 -16.95 36.56
N ASP A 426 12.80 -16.04 36.83
CA ASP A 426 11.52 -15.95 36.13
C ASP A 426 11.41 -14.65 35.32
N HIS A 427 11.36 -14.79 33.99
CA HIS A 427 11.51 -13.69 33.06
C HIS A 427 10.40 -13.64 32.00
N ARG A 428 9.99 -12.43 31.64
CA ARG A 428 9.28 -12.15 30.40
C ARG A 428 10.30 -11.89 29.30
N VAL A 429 10.26 -12.71 28.26
CA VAL A 429 11.12 -12.62 27.08
C VAL A 429 10.28 -12.13 25.91
N ARG A 430 10.58 -10.94 25.39
CA ARG A 430 9.93 -10.38 24.21
C ARG A 430 10.90 -10.44 23.03
N LEU A 431 10.51 -11.15 21.98
CA LEU A 431 11.25 -11.27 20.72
C LEU A 431 10.56 -10.39 19.67
N VAL A 432 11.33 -9.63 18.90
CA VAL A 432 10.90 -8.97 17.67
C VAL A 432 11.74 -9.52 16.51
N ALA A 433 11.09 -10.02 15.47
CA ALA A 433 11.73 -10.66 14.33
C ALA A 433 10.96 -10.38 13.01
N GLY A 434 11.45 -10.88 11.88
CA GLY A 434 11.07 -10.44 10.54
C GLY A 434 12.16 -9.54 9.96
N ASP A 435 11.80 -8.61 9.09
CA ASP A 435 12.76 -7.73 8.39
C ASP A 435 13.76 -7.05 9.33
N GLY A 436 15.04 -7.45 9.21
CA GLY A 436 16.17 -6.97 10.02
C GLY A 436 16.53 -7.88 11.21
N PRO A 437 17.64 -7.59 11.90
CA PRO A 437 18.15 -8.47 12.97
C PRO A 437 17.13 -8.70 14.09
N PRO A 438 17.03 -9.93 14.63
CA PRO A 438 16.13 -10.23 15.73
C PRO A 438 16.54 -9.45 17.00
N MET A 439 15.55 -8.93 17.71
CA MET A 439 15.75 -8.19 18.96
C MET A 439 15.08 -8.93 20.11
N VAL A 440 15.83 -9.22 21.16
CA VAL A 440 15.32 -9.87 22.37
C VAL A 440 15.43 -8.93 23.55
N GLU A 441 14.29 -8.68 24.20
CA GLU A 441 14.20 -7.91 25.44
C GLU A 441 13.80 -8.86 26.57
N VAL A 442 14.57 -8.83 27.66
CA VAL A 442 14.31 -9.64 28.85
C VAL A 442 14.02 -8.72 30.03
N THR A 443 12.90 -9.00 30.69
CA THR A 443 12.44 -8.26 31.87
C THR A 443 11.95 -9.26 32.93
N PRO A 444 11.90 -8.90 34.23
CA PRO A 444 11.30 -9.77 35.24
C PRO A 444 9.87 -10.16 34.85
N ALA A 445 9.51 -11.44 35.03
CA ALA A 445 8.16 -11.88 34.73
C ALA A 445 7.14 -11.21 35.68
N PRO A 446 5.96 -10.81 35.17
CA PRO A 446 4.89 -10.37 36.04
C PRO A 446 4.32 -11.56 36.85
N PRO A 447 3.62 -11.29 37.98
CA PRO A 447 2.96 -12.33 38.75
C PRO A 447 2.01 -13.17 37.89
N SER A 448 2.09 -14.48 38.08
CA SER A 448 1.27 -15.46 37.37
C SER A 448 0.05 -15.85 38.19
N GLY A 449 -1.11 -15.94 37.54
CA GLY A 449 -2.37 -16.34 38.18
C GLY A 449 -3.02 -15.32 39.11
N ALA A 450 -2.43 -14.12 39.25
CA ALA A 450 -3.05 -13.05 40.02
C ALA A 450 -4.37 -12.59 39.38
N PRO A 451 -5.42 -12.30 40.17
CA PRO A 451 -6.66 -11.75 39.64
C PRO A 451 -6.47 -10.41 38.93
N VAL A 452 -7.27 -10.16 37.88
CA VAL A 452 -7.19 -8.94 37.07
C VAL A 452 -8.56 -8.28 36.88
N GLY A 453 -8.57 -6.95 36.76
CA GLY A 453 -9.75 -6.18 36.37
C GLY A 453 -9.79 -5.94 34.86
N LEU A 454 -10.88 -6.27 34.20
CA LEU A 454 -11.07 -6.09 32.76
C LEU A 454 -12.17 -5.07 32.49
N GLN A 455 -12.00 -4.25 31.47
CA GLN A 455 -13.04 -3.33 30.99
C GLN A 455 -13.47 -3.71 29.58
N LEU A 456 -14.77 -3.64 29.25
CA LEU A 456 -15.21 -3.73 27.87
C LEU A 456 -14.76 -2.49 27.08
N ALA A 457 -14.25 -2.70 25.86
CA ALA A 457 -13.87 -1.62 24.96
C ALA A 457 -15.04 -0.63 24.76
N ALA A 458 -14.73 0.67 24.73
CA ALA A 458 -15.74 1.71 24.50
C ALA A 458 -16.18 1.79 23.02
N GLU A 459 -15.35 1.29 22.12
CA GLU A 459 -15.54 1.33 20.67
C GLU A 459 -15.25 -0.06 20.08
N PRO A 460 -15.97 -0.48 19.02
CA PRO A 460 -15.71 -1.74 18.35
C PRO A 460 -14.40 -1.73 17.56
N LEU A 461 -13.80 -2.91 17.39
CA LEU A 461 -12.75 -3.15 16.42
C LEU A 461 -13.36 -3.35 15.03
N ASP A 462 -12.75 -2.72 14.03
CA ASP A 462 -12.98 -3.06 12.63
C ASP A 462 -12.16 -4.31 12.28
N VAL A 463 -12.68 -5.47 12.67
CA VAL A 463 -12.00 -6.77 12.49
C VAL A 463 -11.77 -7.12 11.02
N VAL A 464 -12.59 -6.57 10.10
CA VAL A 464 -12.42 -6.78 8.66
C VAL A 464 -11.20 -6.00 8.17
N ARG A 465 -11.08 -4.72 8.52
CA ARG A 465 -9.90 -3.92 8.19
C ARG A 465 -8.64 -4.46 8.86
N LEU A 466 -8.77 -4.96 10.09
CA LEU A 466 -7.64 -5.43 10.89
C LEU A 466 -7.26 -6.88 10.60
N GLU A 467 -8.06 -7.66 9.86
CA GLU A 467 -7.75 -9.06 9.49
C GLU A 467 -6.29 -9.28 9.05
N PRO A 468 -5.68 -8.40 8.21
CA PRO A 468 -4.30 -8.55 7.77
C PRO A 468 -3.26 -8.62 8.88
N VAL A 469 -3.56 -8.06 10.06
CA VAL A 469 -2.59 -7.89 11.15
C VAL A 469 -3.07 -8.41 12.50
N ILE A 470 -4.38 -8.50 12.75
CA ILE A 470 -4.94 -8.89 14.06
C ILE A 470 -4.77 -10.38 14.33
N VAL A 471 -4.75 -11.20 13.28
CA VAL A 471 -4.50 -12.65 13.38
C VAL A 471 -3.03 -12.97 13.62
N HIS A 472 -2.14 -11.97 13.51
CA HIS A 472 -0.71 -12.08 13.73
C HIS A 472 -0.28 -11.25 14.93
N LYS A 473 0.75 -11.70 15.65
CA LYS A 473 1.32 -10.91 16.73
C LYS A 473 2.42 -10.02 16.17
N THR A 474 2.15 -8.73 15.97
CA THR A 474 3.07 -7.81 15.27
C THR A 474 3.35 -6.53 16.06
N THR A 475 4.33 -5.74 15.59
CA THR A 475 4.61 -4.38 16.06
C THR A 475 3.48 -3.40 15.77
N TYR A 476 2.54 -3.75 14.90
CA TYR A 476 1.35 -2.95 14.67
C TYR A 476 0.34 -3.16 15.80
N ARG A 477 0.30 -2.20 16.72
CA ARG A 477 -0.47 -2.27 17.98
C ARG A 477 -1.45 -1.11 18.18
N ALA A 478 -1.52 -0.18 17.23
CA ALA A 478 -2.24 1.08 17.36
C ALA A 478 -3.72 0.93 17.73
N HIS A 479 -4.41 -0.07 17.17
CA HIS A 479 -5.81 -0.35 17.49
C HIS A 479 -6.01 -0.72 18.97
N TYR A 480 -5.14 -1.56 19.54
CA TYR A 480 -5.20 -1.88 20.96
C TYR A 480 -4.69 -0.73 21.84
N ASP A 481 -3.67 0.01 21.42
CA ASP A 481 -3.15 1.16 22.17
C ASP A 481 -4.22 2.25 22.30
N ARG A 482 -5.00 2.49 21.23
CA ARG A 482 -6.18 3.37 21.25
C ARG A 482 -7.22 2.90 22.27
N LEU A 483 -7.62 1.62 22.22
CA LEU A 483 -8.61 1.08 23.16
C LEU A 483 -8.15 1.19 24.61
N ARG A 484 -6.86 0.93 24.87
CA ARG A 484 -6.28 1.07 26.21
C ARG A 484 -6.18 2.53 26.66
N ALA A 485 -5.94 3.47 25.75
CA ALA A 485 -5.91 4.90 26.07
C ALA A 485 -7.29 5.45 26.45
N LEU A 486 -8.38 4.83 25.99
CA LEU A 486 -9.76 5.17 26.35
C LEU A 486 -10.24 4.45 27.63
N ALA A 487 -9.48 3.48 28.13
CA ALA A 487 -9.87 2.68 29.29
C ALA A 487 -9.62 3.42 30.62
N ASP A 488 -10.40 3.05 31.64
CA ASP A 488 -10.16 3.45 33.02
C ASP A 488 -8.73 3.02 33.42
N PRO A 489 -7.92 3.90 34.00
CA PRO A 489 -6.56 3.56 34.44
C PRO A 489 -6.47 2.40 35.44
N ARG A 490 -7.59 2.04 36.09
CA ARG A 490 -7.70 0.87 36.99
C ARG A 490 -7.88 -0.45 36.23
N ALA A 491 -8.29 -0.41 34.96
CA ALA A 491 -8.37 -1.59 34.11
C ALA A 491 -6.96 -2.16 33.93
N PHE A 492 -6.79 -3.44 34.25
CA PHE A 492 -5.58 -4.15 33.88
C PHE A 492 -5.51 -4.30 32.36
N ASP A 493 -6.62 -4.67 31.73
CA ASP A 493 -6.73 -4.85 30.29
C ASP A 493 -8.15 -4.60 29.77
N VAL A 494 -8.29 -4.52 28.45
CA VAL A 494 -9.55 -4.22 27.77
C VAL A 494 -10.03 -5.42 26.96
N ILE A 495 -11.28 -5.82 27.14
CA ILE A 495 -12.00 -6.82 26.34
C ILE A 495 -12.47 -6.16 25.04
N CYS A 496 -12.02 -6.67 23.91
CA CYS A 496 -12.36 -6.18 22.58
C CYS A 496 -13.64 -6.84 22.04
N HIS A 497 -14.32 -6.16 21.12
CA HIS A 497 -15.51 -6.64 20.43
C HIS A 497 -15.59 -6.04 19.01
N ASP A 498 -16.34 -6.66 18.10
CA ASP A 498 -16.61 -6.12 16.74
C ASP A 498 -17.87 -5.24 16.67
N GLY A 499 -18.59 -5.12 17.78
CA GLY A 499 -19.87 -4.41 17.90
C GLY A 499 -21.04 -5.35 18.16
N THR A 500 -20.85 -6.64 17.92
CA THR A 500 -21.83 -7.70 18.13
C THR A 500 -21.31 -8.80 19.03
N GLU A 501 -20.07 -9.26 18.80
CA GLU A 501 -19.42 -10.37 19.49
C GLU A 501 -18.09 -9.94 20.13
N LEU A 502 -17.72 -10.63 21.20
CA LEU A 502 -16.44 -10.50 21.89
C LEU A 502 -15.33 -11.16 21.07
N THR A 503 -14.13 -10.58 21.11
CA THR A 503 -12.96 -11.11 20.40
C THR A 503 -11.88 -11.61 21.39
N GLU A 504 -10.96 -10.75 21.78
CA GLU A 504 -9.89 -11.04 22.74
C GLU A 504 -9.65 -9.86 23.69
N CYS A 505 -8.67 -9.95 24.58
CA CYS A 505 -8.20 -8.80 25.35
C CYS A 505 -6.96 -8.17 24.67
N CYS A 506 -6.69 -6.89 24.90
CA CYS A 506 -5.55 -6.23 24.24
C CYS A 506 -4.20 -6.93 24.51
N LEU A 507 -4.00 -7.54 25.68
CA LEU A 507 -2.74 -8.21 26.07
C LEU A 507 -2.82 -9.74 26.07
N GLY A 508 -3.95 -10.34 25.71
CA GLY A 508 -4.15 -11.79 25.84
C GLY A 508 -5.55 -12.26 25.46
N SER A 509 -5.82 -13.53 25.72
CA SER A 509 -7.09 -14.16 25.38
C SER A 509 -8.11 -14.04 26.52
N LEU A 510 -9.39 -14.08 26.15
CA LEU A 510 -10.54 -14.04 27.04
C LEU A 510 -11.18 -15.43 27.13
N ALA A 511 -11.60 -15.83 28.33
CA ALA A 511 -12.53 -16.94 28.53
C ALA A 511 -13.67 -16.57 29.48
N LEU A 512 -14.87 -17.08 29.18
CA LEU A 512 -16.09 -16.95 29.97
C LEU A 512 -16.52 -18.33 30.43
N LYS A 513 -16.92 -18.48 31.68
CA LYS A 513 -17.57 -19.69 32.17
C LYS A 513 -19.09 -19.55 32.04
N LEU A 514 -19.69 -20.44 31.25
CA LEU A 514 -21.13 -20.47 30.98
C LEU A 514 -21.61 -21.91 31.15
N ASP A 515 -22.64 -22.10 31.98
CA ASP A 515 -23.22 -23.41 32.29
C ASP A 515 -22.14 -24.41 32.77
N GLY A 516 -21.23 -23.94 33.62
CA GLY A 516 -20.10 -24.72 34.13
C GLY A 516 -18.94 -25.00 33.14
N VAL A 517 -19.03 -24.56 31.88
CA VAL A 517 -18.02 -24.81 30.84
C VAL A 517 -17.29 -23.51 30.45
N TRP A 518 -15.96 -23.58 30.28
CA TRP A 518 -15.17 -22.44 29.82
C TRP A 518 -15.17 -22.31 28.30
N TYR A 519 -15.57 -21.16 27.81
CA TYR A 519 -15.59 -20.81 26.40
C TYR A 519 -14.66 -19.64 26.07
N THR A 520 -14.07 -19.66 24.88
CA THR A 520 -13.29 -18.56 24.31
C THR A 520 -13.82 -18.25 22.90
N PRO A 521 -13.80 -16.98 22.42
CA PRO A 521 -14.23 -16.67 21.06
C PRO A 521 -13.38 -17.42 20.02
N PRO A 522 -13.95 -17.86 18.88
CA PRO A 522 -13.21 -18.54 17.80
C PRO A 522 -12.27 -17.57 17.07
N VAL A 523 -11.26 -18.08 16.36
CA VAL A 523 -10.34 -17.24 15.55
C VAL A 523 -11.10 -16.42 14.48
N ALA A 524 -12.21 -16.96 13.97
CA ALA A 524 -13.10 -16.27 13.03
C ALA A 524 -13.72 -14.97 13.60
N ALA A 525 -13.69 -14.74 14.91
CA ALA A 525 -14.10 -13.48 15.54
C ALA A 525 -13.06 -12.35 15.39
N GLY A 526 -11.96 -12.55 14.65
CA GLY A 526 -10.95 -11.52 14.42
C GLY A 526 -10.02 -11.34 15.61
N LEU A 527 -9.29 -12.41 15.96
CA LEU A 527 -8.34 -12.42 17.08
C LEU A 527 -7.07 -13.22 16.76
N LEU A 528 -6.03 -13.00 17.56
CA LEU A 528 -4.79 -13.78 17.49
C LEU A 528 -5.00 -15.22 18.02
N ALA A 529 -4.55 -16.22 17.24
CA ALA A 529 -4.42 -17.59 17.71
C ALA A 529 -3.30 -17.72 18.78
N GLY A 530 -3.64 -17.45 20.04
CA GLY A 530 -2.71 -17.52 21.18
C GLY A 530 -2.10 -18.92 21.40
N THR A 531 -0.79 -19.02 21.69
CA THR A 531 -0.14 -20.32 21.93
C THR A 531 -0.69 -21.04 23.17
N MET A 532 -0.91 -20.33 24.29
CA MET A 532 -1.60 -20.90 25.45
C MET A 532 -3.07 -21.24 25.17
N ARG A 533 -3.75 -20.47 24.31
CA ARG A 533 -5.12 -20.75 23.87
C ARG A 533 -5.19 -22.08 23.13
N ALA A 534 -4.29 -22.29 22.17
CA ALA A 534 -4.18 -23.55 21.44
C ALA A 534 -3.91 -24.75 22.37
N GLU A 535 -3.01 -24.59 23.35
CA GLU A 535 -2.72 -25.62 24.37
C GLU A 535 -3.98 -25.98 25.19
N LEU A 536 -4.73 -24.97 25.67
CA LEU A 536 -5.93 -25.18 26.48
C LEU A 536 -7.09 -25.81 25.68
N LEU A 537 -7.24 -25.44 24.41
CA LEU A 537 -8.22 -26.04 23.49
C LEU A 537 -7.87 -27.50 23.22
N ALA A 538 -6.61 -27.81 22.91
CA ALA A 538 -6.15 -29.17 22.67
C ALA A 538 -6.30 -30.06 23.92
N ALA A 539 -6.16 -29.48 25.11
CA ALA A 539 -6.39 -30.17 26.38
C ALA A 539 -7.87 -30.28 26.79
N GLY A 540 -8.81 -29.73 26.00
CA GLY A 540 -10.24 -29.71 26.31
C GLY A 540 -10.60 -28.90 27.57
N ARG A 541 -9.72 -28.00 28.01
CA ARG A 541 -9.94 -27.15 29.21
C ARG A 541 -10.82 -25.95 28.91
N ILE A 542 -10.84 -25.52 27.66
CA ILE A 542 -11.74 -24.49 27.12
C ILE A 542 -12.28 -24.99 25.77
N ALA A 543 -13.40 -24.44 25.32
CA ALA A 543 -13.98 -24.70 24.00
C ALA A 543 -14.20 -23.40 23.22
N GLU A 544 -14.19 -23.46 21.89
CA GLU A 544 -14.54 -22.31 21.07
C GLU A 544 -16.06 -22.14 21.02
N ARG A 545 -16.54 -20.90 21.16
CA ARG A 545 -17.95 -20.55 21.00
C ARG A 545 -18.04 -19.09 20.58
N HIS A 546 -18.95 -18.77 19.66
CA HIS A 546 -19.32 -17.39 19.39
C HIS A 546 -19.95 -16.76 20.65
N LEU A 547 -19.36 -15.66 21.13
CA LEU A 547 -19.75 -15.01 22.38
C LEU A 547 -20.28 -13.61 22.07
N PRO A 548 -21.61 -13.42 21.95
CA PRO A 548 -22.21 -12.10 21.88
C PRO A 548 -21.80 -11.25 23.07
N ILE A 549 -21.72 -9.92 22.93
CA ILE A 549 -21.33 -9.00 24.01
C ILE A 549 -22.18 -9.24 25.28
N ALA A 550 -23.47 -9.55 25.12
CA ALA A 550 -24.39 -9.88 26.22
C ALA A 550 -23.95 -11.07 27.08
N SER A 551 -23.07 -11.95 26.57
CA SER A 551 -22.54 -13.10 27.30
C SER A 551 -21.73 -12.69 28.54
N LEU A 552 -21.17 -11.47 28.57
CA LEU A 552 -20.46 -10.96 29.75
C LEU A 552 -21.36 -10.88 30.99
N ALA A 553 -22.64 -10.53 30.81
CA ALA A 553 -23.60 -10.44 31.91
C ALA A 553 -24.07 -11.82 32.39
N ALA A 554 -23.98 -12.83 31.53
CA ALA A 554 -24.38 -14.21 31.84
C ALA A 554 -23.22 -15.07 32.36
N ALA A 555 -21.99 -14.58 32.30
CA ALA A 555 -20.81 -15.33 32.71
C ALA A 555 -20.78 -15.57 34.23
N GLU A 556 -20.61 -16.83 34.63
CA GLU A 556 -20.40 -17.21 36.03
C GLU A 556 -19.04 -16.69 36.53
N GLU A 557 -18.03 -16.80 35.66
CA GLU A 557 -16.66 -16.39 35.92
C GLU A 557 -16.02 -15.88 34.62
N LEU A 558 -15.06 -14.97 34.76
CA LEU A 558 -14.22 -14.49 33.65
C LEU A 558 -12.77 -14.90 33.89
N ALA A 559 -12.02 -15.09 32.81
CA ALA A 559 -10.58 -15.28 32.88
C ALA A 559 -9.87 -14.55 31.74
N PHE A 560 -8.76 -13.92 32.10
CA PHE A 560 -7.73 -13.46 31.17
C PHE A 560 -6.62 -14.50 31.14
N PHE A 561 -6.07 -14.79 29.98
CA PHE A 561 -4.89 -15.66 29.93
C PHE A 561 -3.96 -15.37 28.76
N ASN A 562 -2.66 -15.53 29.00
CA ASN A 562 -1.64 -15.52 27.96
C ASN A 562 -0.40 -16.32 28.39
N SER A 563 0.53 -16.54 27.48
CA SER A 563 1.72 -17.37 27.73
C SER A 563 2.65 -16.85 28.82
N VAL A 564 2.54 -15.57 29.21
CA VAL A 564 3.37 -14.94 30.23
C VAL A 564 2.73 -15.05 31.61
N ARG A 565 1.48 -14.60 31.77
CA ARG A 565 0.79 -14.56 33.07
C ARG A 565 0.11 -15.87 33.43
N GLY A 566 -0.07 -16.77 32.47
CA GLY A 566 -0.87 -17.97 32.67
C GLY A 566 -2.35 -17.63 32.76
N TRP A 567 -3.12 -18.46 33.48
CA TRP A 567 -4.56 -18.29 33.68
C TRP A 567 -4.83 -17.36 34.87
N CYS A 568 -5.43 -16.20 34.62
CA CYS A 568 -5.77 -15.19 35.63
C CYS A 568 -7.29 -15.10 35.78
N PRO A 569 -7.85 -15.34 36.98
CA PRO A 569 -9.25 -14.98 37.26
C PRO A 569 -9.49 -13.51 36.97
N ALA A 570 -10.60 -13.17 36.33
CA ALA A 570 -10.91 -11.81 35.92
C ALA A 570 -12.24 -11.33 36.50
N GLN A 571 -12.35 -10.02 36.69
CA GLN A 571 -13.59 -9.33 37.07
C GLN A 571 -13.81 -8.14 36.14
N LEU A 572 -15.07 -7.90 35.77
CA LEU A 572 -15.43 -6.71 35.00
C LEU A 572 -15.40 -5.49 35.94
N ILE A 573 -14.83 -4.37 35.48
CA ILE A 573 -14.73 -3.13 36.28
C ILE A 573 -15.63 -2.00 35.76
#